data_AF-A0A834M6C4-F1
#
_entry.id   AF-A0A834M6C4-F1
#
_cell.length_a   1.000
_cell.length_b   1.000
_cell.length_c   1.000
_cell.angle_alpha   90.00
_cell.angle_beta   90.00
_cell.angle_gamma   90.00
#
_symmetry.space_group_name_H-M   'P 1'
#
loop_
_entity.id
_entity.type
_entity.pdbx_description
1 polymer ?
#
loop_
_entity_poly.entity_id
_entity_poly.type
_entity_poly.pdbx_seq_one_letter_code
_entity_poly.pdbx_strand_id
1 'polypeptide(L)'
;MQNIFTKHLSLVNHFNKLVLTNRTINVLTLPICAGIKQEAKDLLSKLNIPEKPKRPLSAYMQYLFEKRPQVKVNYPNLSNIELIKKMSEDWKNLSSDLKLNYENKAKQNKEEYDKRLLQFNNNLTPEQKTVLNQIQSELREEAKKRKLKREIKQHNKPKKPASAYSLFLLSYAKEQGLNIAHAMQSGKGKWDALSEQEKEKYYKEYSEKKKKFEEELAVWEAKMIAEGREKLIRGKTLKAFDKFNEKSPVVKKSA
;
A
#
# COMPACT_ATOMS: atom_id res chain seq x y z
N MET A 1 -0.14 46.25 -15.70
CA MET A 1 -0.18 45.28 -16.82
C MET A 1 1.22 44.73 -17.02
N GLN A 2 1.53 43.57 -16.44
CA GLN A 2 2.49 42.60 -16.98
C GLN A 2 2.40 41.30 -16.19
N ASN A 3 2.33 40.19 -16.93
CA ASN A 3 1.97 38.85 -16.52
C ASN A 3 2.90 38.26 -15.46
N ILE A 4 2.34 37.88 -14.30
CA ILE A 4 2.99 37.01 -13.29
C ILE A 4 2.50 35.54 -13.44
N PHE A 5 1.67 35.27 -14.46
CA PHE A 5 1.10 33.96 -14.72
C PHE A 5 2.01 33.15 -15.66
N THR A 6 2.89 32.30 -15.10
CA THR A 6 3.41 31.04 -15.70
C THR A 6 4.54 30.44 -14.87
N LYS A 7 4.27 30.11 -13.60
CA LYS A 7 5.01 29.04 -12.90
C LYS A 7 4.01 28.15 -12.17
N HIS A 8 3.13 27.54 -12.95
CA HIS A 8 2.36 26.39 -12.49
C HIS A 8 3.39 25.30 -12.16
N LEU A 9 3.64 25.09 -10.87
CA LEU A 9 4.50 24.05 -10.33
C LEU A 9 4.02 22.70 -10.90
N SER A 10 4.75 22.20 -11.88
CA SER A 10 4.68 20.82 -12.32
C SER A 10 5.28 19.95 -11.23
N LEU A 11 4.42 19.44 -10.35
CA LEU A 11 4.73 18.38 -9.38
C LEU A 11 4.90 17.01 -10.09
N VAL A 12 5.56 17.02 -11.24
CA VAL A 12 5.82 15.84 -12.08
C VAL A 12 7.30 15.72 -12.47
N ASN A 13 8.15 16.74 -12.29
CA ASN A 13 9.57 16.66 -12.70
C ASN A 13 10.56 17.03 -11.59
N HIS A 14 10.57 16.24 -10.51
CA HIS A 14 11.72 16.18 -9.59
C HIS A 14 12.15 14.74 -9.30
N PHE A 15 12.27 13.94 -10.36
CA PHE A 15 12.80 12.56 -10.30
C PHE A 15 14.05 12.32 -11.14
N ASN A 16 14.70 13.36 -11.67
CA ASN A 16 15.94 13.21 -12.43
C ASN A 16 16.93 14.35 -12.14
N LYS A 17 17.69 14.23 -11.04
CA LYS A 17 19.07 14.72 -10.94
C LYS A 17 19.81 13.95 -9.85
N LEU A 18 20.73 13.11 -10.30
CA LEU A 18 21.59 12.22 -9.54
C LEU A 18 22.44 12.97 -8.50
N VAL A 19 22.61 12.38 -7.32
CA VAL A 19 23.94 12.24 -6.70
C VAL A 19 24.07 10.83 -6.14
N LEU A 20 24.99 10.09 -6.73
CA LEU A 20 25.62 8.88 -6.21
C LEU A 20 26.28 9.21 -4.87
N THR A 21 25.72 8.74 -3.76
CA THR A 21 26.52 8.38 -2.58
C THR A 21 25.90 7.17 -1.88
N ASN A 22 26.78 6.21 -1.59
CA ASN A 22 26.48 4.91 -1.00
C ASN A 22 25.78 5.05 0.36
N ARG A 23 24.52 4.59 0.44
CA ARG A 23 23.93 4.08 1.69
C ARG A 23 23.06 2.86 1.36
N THR A 24 23.62 1.71 1.70
CA THR A 24 22.99 0.40 1.90
C THR A 24 21.45 0.38 1.86
N ILE A 25 20.88 -0.03 0.72
CA ILE A 25 19.49 -0.51 0.67
C ILE A 25 19.53 -2.01 1.01
N ASN A 26 19.74 -2.28 2.28
CA ASN A 26 19.16 -3.45 2.93
C ASN A 26 17.83 -2.97 3.53
N VAL A 27 16.89 -2.58 2.67
CA VAL A 27 15.52 -2.23 3.09
C VAL A 27 14.78 -3.54 3.28
N LEU A 28 15.07 -4.20 4.40
CA LEU A 28 14.10 -5.05 5.08
C LEU A 28 12.87 -4.19 5.33
N THR A 29 11.92 -4.25 4.39
CA THR A 29 10.49 -4.00 4.60
C THR A 29 10.12 -2.97 5.65
N LEU A 30 10.71 -1.77 5.59
CA LEU A 30 10.00 -0.62 6.12
C LEU A 30 8.76 -0.49 5.25
N PRO A 31 7.54 -0.47 5.82
CA PRO A 31 6.36 -0.30 5.01
C PRO A 31 6.57 1.00 4.25
N ILE A 32 6.55 0.95 2.92
CA ILE A 32 6.64 2.08 1.98
C ILE A 32 5.72 3.26 2.41
N CYS A 33 4.75 2.96 3.26
CA CYS A 33 3.90 3.88 3.99
C CYS A 33 4.56 4.86 4.96
N ALA A 34 5.72 4.54 5.55
CA ALA A 34 6.39 5.45 6.47
C ALA A 34 6.92 6.67 5.70
N GLY A 35 7.55 6.46 4.55
CA GLY A 35 8.09 7.53 3.69
C GLY A 35 7.01 8.50 3.20
N ILE A 36 5.95 8.01 2.58
CA ILE A 36 4.86 8.86 2.05
C ILE A 36 4.18 9.67 3.18
N LYS A 37 4.03 9.08 4.38
CA LYS A 37 3.47 9.80 5.53
C LYS A 37 4.42 10.85 6.09
N GLN A 38 5.73 10.63 6.01
CA GLN A 38 6.74 11.61 6.41
C GLN A 38 6.82 12.75 5.40
N GLU A 39 6.89 12.44 4.11
CA GLU A 39 6.88 13.43 3.02
C GLU A 39 5.62 14.31 3.07
N ALA A 40 4.45 13.72 3.29
CA ALA A 40 3.21 14.49 3.46
C ALA A 40 3.29 15.43 4.67
N LYS A 41 3.87 15.00 5.80
CA LYS A 41 4.05 15.86 6.98
C LYS A 41 5.04 16.99 6.70
N ASP A 42 6.13 16.69 6.00
CA ASP A 42 7.16 17.67 5.64
C ASP A 42 6.63 18.70 4.64
N LEU A 43 5.73 18.31 3.73
CA LEU A 43 5.05 19.23 2.83
C LEU A 43 4.06 20.12 3.58
N LEU A 44 3.32 19.57 4.54
CA LEU A 44 2.40 20.36 5.37
C LEU A 44 3.14 21.39 6.23
N SER A 45 4.28 21.01 6.82
CA SER A 45 5.11 21.93 7.61
C SER A 45 5.73 23.02 6.74
N LYS A 46 6.24 22.69 5.54
CA LYS A 46 6.77 23.69 4.59
C LYS A 46 5.73 24.72 4.15
N LEU A 47 4.46 24.32 4.05
CA LEU A 47 3.36 25.19 3.63
C LEU A 47 2.64 25.88 4.81
N ASN A 48 3.18 25.75 6.03
CA ASN A 48 2.57 26.24 7.27
C ASN A 48 1.09 25.85 7.42
N ILE A 49 0.72 24.66 6.92
CA ILE A 49 -0.64 24.15 7.02
C ILE A 49 -0.77 23.50 8.40
N PRO A 50 -1.67 23.99 9.28
CA PRO A 50 -1.87 23.38 10.59
C PRO A 50 -2.31 21.92 10.46
N GLU A 51 -2.08 21.10 11.49
CA GLU A 51 -2.57 19.72 11.47
C GLU A 51 -4.11 19.73 11.52
N LYS A 52 -4.73 18.99 10.58
CA LYS A 52 -6.19 18.84 10.55
C LYS A 52 -6.68 18.29 11.90
N PRO A 53 -7.70 18.91 12.54
CA PRO A 53 -8.28 18.38 13.76
C PRO A 53 -8.65 16.90 13.61
N LYS A 54 -8.34 16.09 14.62
CA LYS A 54 -8.66 14.66 14.64
C LYS A 54 -10.07 14.44 15.14
N ARG A 55 -10.78 13.48 14.53
CA ARG A 55 -12.12 13.09 14.98
C ARG A 55 -12.06 12.64 16.44
N PRO A 56 -12.98 13.11 17.30
CA PRO A 56 -13.00 12.71 18.70
C PRO A 56 -13.42 11.24 18.83
N LEU A 57 -13.04 10.65 19.95
CA LEU A 57 -13.40 9.27 20.28
C LEU A 57 -14.91 9.17 20.59
N SER A 58 -15.54 8.12 20.08
CA SER A 58 -16.92 7.75 20.47
C SER A 58 -16.98 7.33 21.95
N ALA A 59 -18.17 7.38 22.57
CA ALA A 59 -18.41 7.01 23.97
C ALA A 59 -17.76 5.66 24.35
N TYR A 60 -18.00 4.63 23.55
CA TYR A 60 -17.38 3.31 23.75
C TYR A 60 -15.86 3.33 23.62
N MET A 61 -15.31 4.10 22.67
CA MET A 61 -13.86 4.20 22.47
C MET A 61 -13.17 4.98 23.60
N GLN A 62 -13.86 5.97 24.19
CA GLN A 62 -13.39 6.66 25.39
C GLN A 62 -13.31 5.70 26.57
N TYR A 63 -14.37 4.91 26.79
CA TYR A 63 -14.40 3.85 27.80
C TYR A 63 -13.27 2.83 27.60
N LEU A 64 -13.08 2.34 26.36
CA LEU A 64 -11.97 1.43 26.04
C LEU A 64 -10.61 2.05 26.34
N PHE A 65 -10.40 3.31 26.00
CA PHE A 65 -9.13 4.00 26.25
C PHE A 65 -8.84 4.11 27.76
N GLU A 66 -9.86 4.41 28.56
CA GLU A 66 -9.76 4.55 30.02
C GLU A 66 -9.58 3.20 30.72
N LYS A 67 -10.31 2.16 30.31
CA LYS A 67 -10.31 0.85 30.97
C LYS A 67 -9.21 -0.09 30.50
N ARG A 68 -8.72 0.04 29.27
CA ARG A 68 -7.65 -0.82 28.74
C ARG A 68 -6.41 -0.93 29.64
N PRO A 69 -5.84 0.15 30.21
CA PRO A 69 -4.70 0.01 31.11
C PRO A 69 -5.04 -0.80 32.37
N GLN A 70 -6.25 -0.63 32.94
CA GLN A 70 -6.70 -1.36 34.13
C GLN A 70 -6.86 -2.86 33.83
N VAL A 71 -7.54 -3.19 32.73
CA VAL A 71 -7.76 -4.59 32.33
C VAL A 71 -6.44 -5.28 31.94
N LYS A 72 -5.48 -4.54 31.35
CA LYS A 72 -4.16 -5.08 31.02
C LYS A 72 -3.34 -5.43 32.26
N VAL A 73 -3.46 -4.66 33.35
CA VAL A 73 -2.82 -4.99 34.64
C VAL A 73 -3.44 -6.25 35.24
N ASN A 74 -4.75 -6.41 35.17
CA ASN A 74 -5.46 -7.58 35.70
C ASN A 74 -5.20 -8.85 34.86
N TYR A 75 -4.96 -8.68 33.56
CA TYR A 75 -4.75 -9.78 32.61
C TYR A 75 -3.53 -9.52 31.72
N PRO A 76 -2.30 -9.60 32.28
CA PRO A 76 -1.08 -9.27 31.54
C PRO A 76 -0.77 -10.28 30.41
N ASN A 77 -1.28 -11.51 30.53
CA ASN A 77 -1.03 -12.61 29.59
C ASN A 77 -2.02 -12.65 28.41
N LEU A 78 -3.13 -11.90 28.48
CA LEU A 78 -4.15 -11.92 27.42
C LEU A 78 -3.73 -11.08 26.21
N SER A 79 -4.12 -11.55 25.02
CA SER A 79 -3.91 -10.78 23.79
C SER A 79 -4.80 -9.53 23.78
N ASN A 80 -4.35 -8.46 23.11
CA ASN A 80 -5.14 -7.23 22.96
C ASN A 80 -6.53 -7.49 22.37
N ILE A 81 -6.69 -8.49 21.50
CA ILE A 81 -7.98 -8.86 20.91
C ILE A 81 -8.92 -9.40 21.98
N GLU A 82 -8.43 -10.24 22.89
CA GLU A 82 -9.20 -10.83 23.98
C GLU A 82 -9.54 -9.80 25.05
N LEU A 83 -8.61 -8.90 25.37
CA LEU A 83 -8.86 -7.76 26.26
C LEU A 83 -10.00 -6.87 25.73
N ILE A 84 -10.00 -6.57 24.43
CA ILE A 84 -11.08 -5.79 23.80
C ILE A 84 -12.40 -6.55 23.84
N LYS A 85 -12.40 -7.87 23.65
CA LYS A 85 -13.62 -8.70 23.79
C LYS A 85 -14.20 -8.59 25.21
N LYS A 86 -13.38 -8.77 26.25
CA LYS A 86 -13.83 -8.60 27.64
C LYS A 86 -14.41 -7.21 27.90
N MET A 87 -13.68 -6.15 27.54
CA MET A 87 -14.19 -4.78 27.71
C MET A 87 -15.47 -4.50 26.91
N SER A 88 -15.68 -5.18 25.79
CA SER A 88 -16.92 -5.08 25.01
C SER A 88 -18.12 -5.72 25.72
N GLU A 89 -17.89 -6.79 26.47
CA GLU A 89 -18.89 -7.44 27.32
C GLU A 89 -19.18 -6.57 28.54
N ASP A 90 -18.14 -6.04 29.19
CA ASP A 90 -18.27 -5.11 30.32
C ASP A 90 -19.07 -3.85 29.93
N TRP A 91 -18.82 -3.31 28.73
CA TRP A 91 -19.59 -2.18 28.21
C TRP A 91 -21.07 -2.51 28.01
N LYS A 92 -21.41 -3.71 27.55
CA LYS A 92 -22.82 -4.12 27.40
C LYS A 92 -23.51 -4.18 28.76
N ASN A 93 -22.83 -4.69 29.77
CA ASN A 93 -23.32 -4.84 31.14
C ASN A 93 -23.26 -3.54 31.97
N LEU A 94 -22.62 -2.49 31.46
CA LEU A 94 -22.50 -1.21 32.15
C LEU A 94 -23.88 -0.55 32.34
N SER A 95 -24.09 0.08 33.51
CA SER A 95 -25.30 0.84 33.85
C SER A 95 -25.62 1.92 32.81
N SER A 96 -26.91 2.21 32.61
CA SER A 96 -27.40 3.28 31.73
C SER A 96 -26.76 4.64 32.03
N ASP A 97 -26.57 4.97 33.30
CA ASP A 97 -26.14 6.31 33.72
C ASP A 97 -24.67 6.56 33.37
N LEU A 98 -23.82 5.57 33.59
CA LEU A 98 -22.41 5.63 33.16
C LEU A 98 -22.30 5.70 31.64
N LYS A 99 -23.10 4.91 30.90
CA LYS A 99 -23.15 4.99 29.43
C LYS A 99 -23.55 6.39 28.97
N LEU A 100 -24.58 6.97 29.58
CA LEU A 100 -25.07 8.31 29.26
C LEU A 100 -24.00 9.39 29.52
N ASN A 101 -23.23 9.26 30.60
CA ASN A 101 -22.10 10.16 30.87
C ASN A 101 -21.06 10.13 29.74
N TYR A 102 -20.66 8.93 29.28
CA TYR A 102 -19.74 8.80 28.15
C TYR A 102 -20.34 9.32 26.84
N GLU A 103 -21.65 9.14 26.61
CA GLU A 103 -22.34 9.69 25.45
C GLU A 103 -22.38 11.23 25.47
N ASN A 104 -22.65 11.83 26.62
CA ASN A 104 -22.65 13.29 26.78
C ASN A 104 -21.24 13.87 26.57
N LYS A 105 -20.20 13.23 27.13
CA LYS A 105 -18.80 13.59 26.87
C LYS A 105 -18.46 13.47 25.37
N ALA A 106 -18.90 12.41 24.71
CA ALA A 106 -18.70 12.23 23.27
C ALA A 106 -19.42 13.29 22.44
N LYS A 107 -20.64 13.70 22.81
CA LYS A 107 -21.36 14.81 22.17
C LYS A 107 -20.62 16.13 22.32
N GLN A 108 -20.20 16.48 23.53
CA GLN A 108 -19.42 17.71 23.79
C GLN A 108 -18.12 17.74 22.98
N ASN A 109 -17.35 16.64 22.99
CA ASN A 109 -16.11 16.53 22.22
C ASN A 109 -16.36 16.64 20.70
N LYS A 110 -17.50 16.14 20.22
CA LYS A 110 -17.91 16.28 18.82
C LYS A 110 -18.22 17.72 18.44
N GLU A 111 -18.99 18.43 19.27
CA GLU A 111 -19.30 19.84 19.05
C GLU A 111 -18.03 20.71 19.05
N GLU A 112 -17.11 20.46 19.97
CA GLU A 112 -15.83 21.16 20.00
C GLU A 112 -14.98 20.86 18.75
N TYR A 113 -14.95 19.59 18.32
CA TYR A 113 -14.28 19.19 17.09
C TYR A 113 -14.88 19.88 15.87
N ASP A 114 -16.21 19.96 15.76
CA ASP A 114 -16.89 20.59 14.63
C ASP A 114 -16.55 22.09 14.57
N LYS A 115 -16.52 22.77 15.72
CA LYS A 115 -16.04 24.17 15.81
C LYS A 115 -14.58 24.33 15.36
N ARG A 116 -13.67 23.48 15.86
CA ARG A 116 -12.25 23.50 15.46
C ARG A 116 -12.07 23.20 13.98
N LEU A 117 -12.89 22.30 13.42
CA LEU A 117 -12.84 21.93 12.00
C LEU A 117 -13.32 23.08 11.11
N LEU A 118 -14.38 23.80 11.52
CA LEU A 118 -14.85 25.00 10.81
C LEU A 118 -13.77 26.09 10.80
N GLN A 119 -13.18 26.39 11.96
CA GLN A 119 -12.06 27.33 12.07
C GLN A 119 -10.88 26.92 11.18
N PHE A 120 -10.51 25.64 11.20
CA PHE A 120 -9.49 25.09 10.33
C PHE A 120 -9.81 25.34 8.85
N ASN A 121 -11.00 24.97 8.38
CA ASN A 121 -11.39 25.13 6.98
C ASN A 121 -11.46 26.59 6.52
N ASN A 122 -11.81 27.51 7.42
CA ASN A 122 -11.88 28.95 7.15
C ASN A 122 -10.48 29.59 7.07
N ASN A 123 -9.54 29.16 7.92
CA ASN A 123 -8.18 29.68 7.94
C ASN A 123 -7.32 29.21 6.75
N LEU A 124 -7.80 28.25 5.96
CA LEU A 124 -7.07 27.66 4.85
C LEU A 124 -7.25 28.44 3.54
N THR A 125 -6.14 28.77 2.88
CA THR A 125 -6.15 29.34 1.53
C THR A 125 -6.59 28.30 0.49
N PRO A 126 -7.15 28.72 -0.67
CA PRO A 126 -7.55 27.79 -1.73
C PRO A 126 -6.38 26.90 -2.21
N GLU A 127 -5.16 27.45 -2.27
CA GLU A 127 -3.95 26.69 -2.62
C GLU A 127 -3.60 25.61 -1.59
N GLN A 128 -3.72 25.91 -0.29
CA GLN A 128 -3.51 24.90 0.75
C GLN A 128 -4.56 23.77 0.67
N LYS A 129 -5.81 24.11 0.30
CA LYS A 129 -6.89 23.12 0.11
C LYS A 129 -6.61 22.18 -1.05
N THR A 130 -6.09 22.68 -2.17
CA THR A 130 -5.74 21.81 -3.33
C THR A 130 -4.61 20.86 -2.98
N VAL A 131 -3.56 21.34 -2.29
CA VAL A 131 -2.45 20.50 -1.81
C VAL A 131 -2.94 19.42 -0.86
N LEU A 132 -3.81 19.76 0.09
CA LEU A 132 -4.40 18.78 1.01
C LEU A 132 -5.23 17.71 0.29
N ASN A 133 -6.00 18.09 -0.73
CA ASN A 133 -6.78 17.17 -1.53
C ASN A 133 -5.88 16.23 -2.35
N GLN A 134 -4.76 16.74 -2.87
CA GLN A 134 -3.77 15.95 -3.59
C GLN A 134 -3.06 14.95 -2.67
N ILE A 135 -2.60 15.38 -1.48
CA ILE A 135 -2.02 14.47 -0.48
C ILE A 135 -3.03 13.37 -0.11
N GLN A 136 -4.30 13.73 0.09
CA GLN A 136 -5.35 12.74 0.39
C GLN A 136 -5.61 11.77 -0.76
N SER A 137 -5.58 12.23 -2.02
CA SER A 137 -5.77 11.38 -3.19
C SER A 137 -4.62 10.37 -3.31
N GLU A 138 -3.38 10.80 -3.12
CA GLU A 138 -2.19 9.95 -3.13
C GLU A 138 -2.21 8.89 -2.03
N LEU A 139 -2.59 9.29 -0.80
CA LEU A 139 -2.76 8.35 0.32
C LEU A 139 -3.85 7.32 0.03
N ARG A 140 -4.96 7.70 -0.63
CA ARG A 140 -6.03 6.78 -1.05
C ARG A 140 -5.55 5.81 -2.12
N GLU A 141 -4.87 6.28 -3.16
CA GLU A 141 -4.35 5.44 -4.23
C GLU A 141 -3.31 4.44 -3.72
N GLU A 142 -2.44 4.87 -2.81
CA GLU A 142 -1.47 4.00 -2.17
C GLU A 142 -2.15 2.95 -1.26
N ALA A 143 -3.22 3.31 -0.55
CA ALA A 143 -4.03 2.35 0.21
C ALA A 143 -4.68 1.30 -0.72
N LYS A 144 -5.21 1.72 -1.89
CA LYS A 144 -5.74 0.81 -2.91
C LYS A 144 -4.66 -0.14 -3.44
N LYS A 145 -3.47 0.38 -3.77
CA LYS A 145 -2.32 -0.44 -4.21
C LYS A 145 -1.92 -1.48 -3.17
N ARG A 146 -1.96 -1.14 -1.89
CA ARG A 146 -1.66 -2.10 -0.80
C ARG A 146 -2.73 -3.15 -0.65
N LYS A 147 -4.01 -2.76 -0.73
CA LYS A 147 -5.11 -3.72 -0.70
C LYS A 147 -4.96 -4.73 -1.85
N LEU A 148 -4.70 -4.22 -3.06
CA LEU A 148 -4.44 -5.05 -4.24
C LEU A 148 -3.23 -5.98 -4.03
N LYS A 149 -2.10 -5.48 -3.49
CA LYS A 149 -0.93 -6.32 -3.20
C LYS A 149 -1.23 -7.41 -2.17
N ARG A 150 -2.05 -7.13 -1.14
CA ARG A 150 -2.47 -8.14 -0.16
C ARG A 150 -3.34 -9.20 -0.81
N GLU A 151 -4.30 -8.81 -1.65
CA GLU A 151 -5.14 -9.74 -2.41
C GLU A 151 -4.29 -10.62 -3.36
N ILE A 152 -3.32 -10.02 -4.07
CA ILE A 152 -2.36 -10.76 -4.91
C ILE A 152 -1.58 -11.80 -4.10
N LYS A 153 -1.12 -11.43 -2.90
CA LYS A 153 -0.39 -12.34 -2.01
C LYS A 153 -1.29 -13.45 -1.47
N GLN A 154 -2.53 -13.12 -1.10
CA GLN A 154 -3.51 -14.07 -0.60
C GLN A 154 -3.87 -15.13 -1.67
N HIS A 155 -3.94 -14.72 -2.93
CA HIS A 155 -4.26 -15.59 -4.06
C HIS A 155 -3.03 -16.23 -4.72
N ASN A 156 -1.85 -16.13 -4.10
CA ASN A 156 -0.61 -16.77 -4.56
C ASN A 156 -0.32 -16.54 -6.06
N LYS A 157 -0.48 -15.30 -6.53
CA LYS A 157 -0.21 -14.98 -7.94
C LYS A 157 1.21 -15.43 -8.33
N PRO A 158 1.37 -16.21 -9.42
CA PRO A 158 2.69 -16.64 -9.87
C PRO A 158 3.65 -15.46 -10.03
N LYS A 159 4.91 -15.64 -9.59
CA LYS A 159 5.96 -14.62 -9.70
C LYS A 159 6.68 -14.76 -11.03
N LYS A 160 6.99 -13.62 -11.65
CA LYS A 160 7.79 -13.61 -12.88
C LYS A 160 9.17 -14.26 -12.63
N PRO A 161 9.66 -15.11 -13.54
CA PRO A 161 10.97 -15.71 -13.40
C PRO A 161 12.06 -14.64 -13.51
N ALA A 162 13.18 -14.88 -12.82
CA ALA A 162 14.36 -14.03 -12.89
C ALA A 162 14.91 -14.02 -14.32
N SER A 163 15.32 -12.84 -14.81
CA SER A 163 15.94 -12.69 -16.14
C SER A 163 17.23 -13.52 -16.25
N ALA A 164 17.70 -13.83 -17.47
CA ALA A 164 18.93 -14.57 -17.70
C ALA A 164 20.13 -14.00 -16.93
N TYR A 165 20.33 -12.68 -16.95
CA TYR A 165 21.35 -12.00 -16.15
C TYR A 165 21.14 -12.16 -14.63
N SER A 166 19.90 -12.10 -14.17
CA SER A 166 19.58 -12.30 -12.76
C SER A 166 19.81 -13.75 -12.31
N LEU A 167 19.57 -14.73 -13.18
CA LEU A 167 19.89 -16.15 -12.92
C LEU A 167 21.40 -16.33 -12.76
N PHE A 168 22.20 -15.68 -13.62
CA PHE A 168 23.64 -15.64 -13.46
C PHE A 168 24.08 -14.97 -12.15
N LEU A 169 23.47 -13.84 -11.78
CA LEU A 169 23.80 -13.21 -10.49
C LEU A 169 23.41 -14.10 -9.30
N LEU A 170 22.34 -14.90 -9.41
CA LEU A 170 21.95 -15.85 -8.37
C LEU A 170 22.92 -17.03 -8.27
N SER A 171 23.39 -17.58 -9.39
CA SER A 171 24.44 -18.63 -9.38
C SER A 171 25.75 -18.07 -8.86
N TYR A 172 26.17 -16.89 -9.33
CA TYR A 172 27.38 -16.22 -8.89
C TYR A 172 27.35 -15.85 -7.39
N ALA A 173 26.20 -15.37 -6.87
CA ALA A 173 26.03 -15.11 -5.44
C ALA A 173 26.18 -16.40 -4.61
N LYS A 174 25.62 -17.51 -5.11
CA LYS A 174 25.69 -18.82 -4.46
C LYS A 174 27.13 -19.36 -4.44
N GLU A 175 27.86 -19.22 -5.54
CA GLU A 175 29.25 -19.66 -5.67
C GLU A 175 30.20 -18.87 -4.75
N GLN A 176 29.97 -17.57 -4.61
CA GLN A 176 30.81 -16.71 -3.79
C GLN A 176 30.37 -16.63 -2.32
N GLY A 177 29.24 -17.26 -1.95
CA GLY A 177 28.63 -17.12 -0.63
C GLY A 177 28.26 -15.67 -0.28
N LEU A 178 28.15 -14.79 -1.27
CA LEU A 178 27.89 -13.36 -1.10
C LEU A 178 26.39 -13.08 -1.13
N ASN A 179 25.96 -12.07 -0.38
CA ASN A 179 24.61 -11.55 -0.55
C ASN A 179 24.41 -11.03 -1.97
N ILE A 180 23.21 -11.22 -2.54
CA ILE A 180 22.81 -10.83 -3.90
C ILE A 180 23.16 -9.35 -4.19
N ALA A 181 23.08 -8.46 -3.19
CA ALA A 181 23.46 -7.06 -3.34
C ALA A 181 24.97 -6.87 -3.63
N HIS A 182 25.83 -7.56 -2.87
CA HIS A 182 27.27 -7.54 -3.11
C HIS A 182 27.62 -8.27 -4.41
N ALA A 183 26.94 -9.38 -4.69
CA ALA A 183 27.09 -10.12 -5.94
C ALA A 183 26.68 -9.29 -7.18
N MET A 184 25.66 -8.43 -7.07
CA MET A 184 25.29 -7.50 -8.14
C MET A 184 26.38 -6.45 -8.39
N GLN A 185 27.04 -5.98 -7.33
CA GLN A 185 28.09 -4.98 -7.44
C GLN A 185 29.40 -5.58 -7.97
N SER A 186 29.79 -6.76 -7.49
CA SER A 186 30.98 -7.50 -7.94
C SER A 186 30.77 -8.21 -9.28
N GLY A 187 29.53 -8.53 -9.65
CA GLY A 187 29.15 -9.16 -10.91
C GLY A 187 28.98 -8.16 -12.07
N LYS A 188 29.06 -6.86 -11.80
CA LYS A 188 29.00 -5.80 -12.82
C LYS A 188 30.16 -5.96 -13.80
N GLY A 189 29.87 -6.13 -15.09
CA GLY A 189 30.86 -6.37 -16.15
C GLY A 189 31.31 -7.83 -16.29
N LYS A 190 31.13 -8.69 -15.26
CA LYS A 190 31.43 -10.13 -15.37
C LYS A 190 30.51 -10.86 -16.34
N TRP A 191 29.25 -10.41 -16.42
CA TRP A 191 28.32 -10.91 -17.42
C TRP A 191 28.78 -10.57 -18.83
N ASP A 192 29.30 -9.37 -19.07
CA ASP A 192 29.73 -8.98 -20.41
C ASP A 192 30.98 -9.74 -20.85
N ALA A 193 31.90 -10.00 -19.91
CA ALA A 193 33.10 -10.83 -20.09
C ALA A 193 32.80 -12.34 -20.25
N LEU A 194 31.59 -12.80 -19.94
CA LEU A 194 31.20 -14.20 -20.03
C LEU A 194 31.07 -14.63 -21.50
N SER A 195 31.46 -15.87 -21.81
CA SER A 195 31.37 -16.40 -23.17
C SER A 195 29.91 -16.53 -23.62
N GLU A 196 29.66 -16.47 -24.94
CA GLU A 196 28.31 -16.61 -25.49
C GLU A 196 27.67 -17.96 -25.15
N GLN A 197 28.48 -19.02 -25.07
CA GLN A 197 28.03 -20.37 -24.70
C GLN A 197 27.50 -20.44 -23.26
N GLU A 198 28.20 -19.79 -22.32
CA GLU A 198 27.76 -19.72 -20.92
C GLU A 198 26.51 -18.84 -20.78
N LYS A 199 26.43 -17.74 -21.54
CA LYS A 199 25.22 -16.91 -21.61
C LYS A 199 24.03 -17.70 -22.17
N GLU A 200 24.24 -18.53 -23.19
CA GLU A 200 23.21 -19.34 -23.82
C GLU A 200 22.55 -20.30 -22.83
N LYS A 201 23.32 -20.90 -21.92
CA LYS A 201 22.79 -21.74 -20.83
C LYS A 201 21.74 -20.99 -19.99
N TYR A 202 22.05 -19.76 -19.57
CA TYR A 202 21.13 -18.94 -18.79
C TYR A 202 19.92 -18.48 -19.59
N TYR A 203 20.08 -18.22 -20.89
CA TYR A 203 18.95 -17.92 -21.77
C TYR A 203 18.01 -19.12 -21.95
N LYS A 204 18.55 -20.33 -22.11
CA LYS A 204 17.77 -21.57 -22.16
C LYS A 204 16.99 -21.77 -20.86
N GLU A 205 17.65 -21.68 -19.71
CA GLU A 205 17.01 -21.80 -18.40
C GLU A 205 15.93 -20.73 -18.18
N TYR A 206 16.18 -19.49 -18.58
CA TYR A 206 15.17 -18.42 -18.54
C TYR A 206 13.97 -18.74 -19.42
N SER A 207 14.20 -19.25 -20.64
CA SER A 207 13.13 -19.58 -21.58
C SER A 207 12.20 -20.66 -21.04
N GLU A 208 12.75 -21.69 -20.40
CA GLU A 208 11.98 -22.76 -19.76
C GLU A 208 11.18 -22.25 -18.55
N LYS A 209 11.83 -21.48 -17.67
CA LYS A 209 11.16 -20.85 -16.52
C LYS A 209 10.05 -19.90 -16.96
N LYS A 210 10.24 -19.19 -18.07
CA LYS A 210 9.24 -18.30 -18.67
C LYS A 210 8.04 -19.07 -19.19
N LYS A 211 8.24 -20.19 -19.91
CA LYS A 211 7.15 -21.06 -20.37
C LYS A 211 6.31 -21.58 -19.20
N LYS A 212 6.97 -22.17 -18.19
CA LYS A 212 6.30 -22.67 -16.98
C LYS A 212 5.49 -21.56 -16.28
N PHE A 213 6.08 -20.37 -16.14
CA PHE A 213 5.38 -19.22 -15.57
C PHE A 213 4.16 -18.79 -16.38
N GLU A 214 4.23 -18.79 -17.71
CA GLU A 214 3.11 -18.43 -18.56
C GLU A 214 1.94 -19.43 -18.46
N GLU A 215 2.26 -20.72 -18.36
CA GLU A 215 1.28 -21.81 -18.12
C GLU A 215 0.60 -21.66 -16.76
N GLU A 216 1.38 -21.55 -15.67
CA GLU A 216 0.87 -21.34 -14.32
C GLU A 216 0.02 -20.06 -14.22
N LEU A 217 0.47 -18.99 -14.88
CA LEU A 217 -0.26 -17.72 -14.90
C LEU A 217 -1.58 -17.84 -15.67
N ALA A 218 -1.63 -18.59 -16.76
CA ALA A 218 -2.87 -18.81 -17.52
C ALA A 218 -3.90 -19.58 -16.67
N VAL A 219 -3.48 -20.65 -15.98
CA VAL A 219 -4.34 -21.40 -15.06
C VAL A 219 -4.82 -20.51 -13.92
N TRP A 220 -3.92 -19.70 -13.34
CA TRP A 220 -4.28 -18.77 -12.28
C TRP A 220 -5.25 -17.69 -12.76
N GLU A 221 -5.04 -17.12 -13.95
CA GLU A 221 -5.95 -16.12 -14.52
C GLU A 221 -7.34 -16.72 -14.77
N ALA A 222 -7.43 -17.94 -15.34
CA ALA A 222 -8.70 -18.64 -15.51
C ALA A 222 -9.43 -18.85 -14.18
N LYS A 223 -8.70 -19.24 -13.12
CA LYS A 223 -9.26 -19.36 -11.76
C LYS A 223 -9.78 -18.01 -11.24
N MET A 224 -9.06 -16.92 -11.45
CA MET A 224 -9.49 -15.59 -11.01
C MET A 224 -10.71 -15.07 -11.77
N ILE A 225 -10.86 -15.42 -13.05
CA ILE A 225 -12.07 -15.14 -13.85
C ILE A 225 -13.26 -15.89 -13.26
N ALA A 226 -13.10 -17.18 -12.97
CA ALA A 226 -14.16 -17.99 -12.37
C ALA A 226 -14.62 -17.46 -10.99
N GLU A 227 -13.71 -16.88 -10.21
CA GLU A 227 -14.01 -16.24 -8.93
C GLU A 227 -14.53 -14.78 -9.07
N GLY A 228 -14.64 -14.22 -10.27
CA GLY A 228 -15.09 -12.85 -10.51
C GLY A 228 -14.11 -11.75 -10.07
N ARG A 229 -12.82 -12.05 -9.92
CA ARG A 229 -11.79 -11.11 -9.43
C ARG A 229 -10.98 -10.49 -10.57
N GLU A 230 -11.66 -9.83 -11.49
CA GLU A 230 -11.09 -9.25 -12.71
C GLU A 230 -9.96 -8.24 -12.45
N LYS A 231 -10.03 -7.49 -11.35
CA LYS A 231 -9.03 -6.47 -10.98
C LYS A 231 -7.62 -7.02 -10.75
N LEU A 232 -7.46 -8.33 -10.56
CA LEU A 232 -6.18 -9.00 -10.32
C LEU A 232 -5.49 -9.50 -11.60
N ILE A 233 -6.24 -9.52 -12.71
CA ILE A 233 -5.88 -10.13 -13.99
C ILE A 233 -5.15 -9.12 -14.89
N ARG A 234 -4.36 -9.59 -15.86
CA ARG A 234 -3.74 -8.69 -16.85
C ARG A 234 -4.81 -8.11 -17.77
N GLY A 235 -4.64 -6.84 -18.17
CA GLY A 235 -5.54 -6.21 -19.14
C GLY A 235 -5.60 -6.93 -20.50
N LYS A 236 -4.53 -7.63 -20.91
CA LYS A 236 -4.53 -8.42 -22.15
C LYS A 236 -5.50 -9.59 -22.09
N THR A 237 -5.51 -10.33 -20.98
CA THR A 237 -6.37 -11.51 -20.80
C THR A 237 -7.80 -11.11 -20.52
N LEU A 238 -8.04 -10.02 -19.79
CA LEU A 238 -9.38 -9.46 -19.63
C LEU A 238 -9.99 -9.06 -20.98
N LYS A 239 -9.26 -8.30 -21.81
CA LYS A 239 -9.70 -7.92 -23.16
C LYS A 239 -9.97 -9.12 -24.07
N ALA A 240 -9.23 -10.22 -23.90
CA ALA A 240 -9.45 -11.44 -24.68
C ALA A 240 -10.71 -12.19 -24.23
N PHE A 241 -10.97 -12.22 -22.92
CA PHE A 241 -12.19 -12.78 -22.34
C PHE A 241 -13.44 -11.97 -22.72
N ASP A 242 -13.38 -10.64 -22.64
CA ASP A 242 -14.48 -9.75 -23.02
C ASP A 242 -14.87 -9.95 -24.50
N LYS A 243 -13.86 -10.01 -25.40
CA LYS A 243 -14.07 -10.30 -26.82
C LYS A 243 -14.64 -11.69 -27.09
N PHE A 244 -14.34 -12.68 -26.24
CA PHE A 244 -14.89 -14.02 -26.36
C PHE A 244 -16.38 -14.04 -25.96
N ASN A 245 -16.74 -13.32 -24.89
CA ASN A 245 -18.12 -13.17 -24.45
C ASN A 245 -18.96 -12.34 -25.44
N GLU A 246 -18.43 -11.27 -26.02
CA GLU A 246 -19.13 -10.48 -27.05
C GLU A 246 -19.42 -11.29 -28.32
N LYS A 247 -18.59 -12.29 -28.64
CA LYS A 247 -18.75 -13.17 -29.81
C LYS A 247 -19.63 -14.38 -29.58
N SER A 248 -19.93 -14.71 -28.32
CA SER A 248 -20.95 -15.71 -27.97
C SER A 248 -22.21 -14.96 -27.57
N PRO A 249 -23.13 -14.63 -28.51
CA PRO A 249 -24.41 -14.08 -28.13
C PRO A 249 -25.10 -15.11 -27.23
N VAL A 250 -25.22 -14.77 -25.95
CA VAL A 250 -26.13 -15.47 -25.04
C VAL A 250 -27.49 -15.44 -25.72
N VAL A 251 -27.96 -16.61 -26.13
CA VAL A 251 -29.34 -16.86 -26.53
C VAL A 251 -30.20 -16.26 -25.42
N LYS A 252 -30.81 -15.10 -25.70
CA LYS A 252 -31.83 -14.52 -24.82
C LYS A 252 -32.90 -15.60 -24.68
N LYS A 253 -32.93 -16.29 -23.55
CA LYS A 253 -34.10 -17.09 -23.17
C LYS A 253 -35.23 -16.10 -22.96
N SER A 254 -36.03 -15.93 -24.00
CA SER A 254 -37.39 -15.44 -23.92
C SER A 254 -38.17 -16.39 -23.02
N ALA A 255 -38.59 -15.90 -21.86
CA ALA A 255 -39.70 -16.43 -21.07
C ALA A 255 -40.32 -15.24 -20.34
#